data_AF-A0A8J2P4D9-F1
#
_entry.id   AF-A0A8J2P4D9-F1
#
_cell.length_a   1.000
_cell.length_b   1.000
_cell.length_c   1.000
_cell.angle_alpha   90.00
_cell.angle_beta   90.00
_cell.angle_gamma   90.00
#
_symmetry.space_group_name_H-M   'P 1'
#
loop_
_entity.id
_entity.type
_entity.pdbx_description
1 polymer ?
#
loop_
_entity_poly.entity_id
_entity_poly.type
_entity_poly.pdbx_seq_one_letter_code
_entity_poly.pdbx_strand_id
1 'polypeptide(L)'
;MVKTFSCGHKTSYKCSEPLPTTCGKTKRIIRGPCGHELIILCGLDEAPKCHEIVTQKLPCGHTRRLACYRKSDPCDYEVSVPRNGCNHTLKRYCHGSLKEKLDQPCEEECGRFCKRGHPCRSGHQCGEACPPCETMVSFLFECHHRLTIPCYEGDCREAQYCRESCSRPRSCDHPCNLACGKHGLQKCPPCKIIVNTERSCGHNWTHPCWVDESQVPCEELVNVQNMSSCGHRIELKCFQAAQLVGKEAVFFCESRCNYYFDPSQDGCGHFCTGICKECADNSFHRQCQEKCQKILFCGHKCQSRCSSVCPPCQELCEYSCAHAHCNHLCGFPCLPCKKPCTYECPHDKCTAECGQECNKLPCEYPCPKYLKCGHMCSGFCGEPCPRLCTICDKQELLSTDLLGKTSIEKTDRFILLVDCGHTFDAEAVKDLMNKPFVLG
;
A
#
# COMPACT_ATOMS: atom_id res chain seq x y z
N MET A 1 -138.98 -14.49 51.04
CA MET A 1 -139.36 -15.86 50.65
C MET A 1 -138.14 -16.57 50.09
N VAL A 2 -138.07 -17.91 50.09
CA VAL A 2 -136.92 -18.67 49.57
C VAL A 2 -137.39 -19.62 48.48
N LYS A 3 -136.78 -19.56 47.28
CA LYS A 3 -137.00 -20.51 46.19
C LYS A 3 -135.81 -21.46 46.10
N THR A 4 -136.09 -22.76 46.01
CA THR A 4 -135.07 -23.78 45.73
C THR A 4 -135.13 -24.12 44.25
N PHE A 5 -134.02 -23.99 43.53
CA PHE A 5 -133.91 -24.38 42.12
C PHE A 5 -133.62 -25.88 42.00
N SER A 6 -133.89 -26.46 40.83
CA SER A 6 -133.64 -27.89 40.53
C SER A 6 -132.17 -28.30 40.72
N CYS A 7 -131.23 -27.36 40.63
CA CYS A 7 -129.82 -27.60 40.97
C CYS A 7 -129.54 -27.67 42.49
N GLY A 8 -130.57 -27.70 43.34
CA GLY A 8 -130.47 -27.77 44.80
C GLY A 8 -130.15 -26.45 45.52
N HIS A 9 -129.85 -25.39 44.76
CA HIS A 9 -129.50 -24.09 45.33
C HIS A 9 -130.73 -23.28 45.74
N LYS A 10 -130.65 -22.64 46.92
CA LYS A 10 -131.67 -21.74 47.44
C LYS A 10 -131.28 -20.29 47.19
N THR A 11 -132.26 -19.49 46.75
CA THR A 11 -132.13 -18.04 46.61
C THR A 11 -133.28 -17.36 47.34
N SER A 12 -132.95 -16.44 48.25
CA SER A 12 -133.93 -15.59 48.91
C SER A 12 -134.33 -14.45 47.97
N TYR A 13 -135.62 -14.16 47.93
CA TYR A 13 -136.17 -13.03 47.18
C TYR A 13 -137.22 -12.30 48.03
N LYS A 14 -137.37 -11.00 47.78
CA LYS A 14 -138.36 -10.16 48.47
C LYS A 14 -139.75 -10.40 47.87
N CYS A 15 -140.78 -10.30 48.70
CA CYS A 15 -142.17 -10.55 48.27
C CYS A 15 -142.63 -9.58 47.14
N SER A 16 -141.98 -8.42 47.02
CA SER A 16 -142.27 -7.39 46.03
C SER A 16 -141.60 -7.62 44.67
N GLU A 17 -140.80 -8.68 44.50
CA GLU A 17 -140.03 -8.92 43.28
C GLU A 17 -140.47 -10.22 42.57
N PRO A 18 -140.43 -10.26 41.22
CA PRO A 18 -140.76 -11.45 40.45
C PRO A 18 -139.81 -12.61 40.79
N LEU A 19 -140.36 -13.83 40.83
CA LEU A 19 -139.61 -15.02 41.20
C LEU A 19 -138.38 -15.22 40.30
N PRO A 20 -137.17 -15.38 40.88
CA PRO A 20 -135.96 -15.55 40.08
C PRO A 20 -136.04 -16.84 39.24
N THR A 21 -135.66 -16.72 37.96
CA THR A 21 -135.74 -17.79 36.94
C THR A 21 -134.43 -18.58 36.79
N THR A 22 -133.29 -17.99 37.15
CA THR A 22 -131.98 -18.65 37.12
C THR A 22 -131.33 -18.68 38.50
N CYS A 23 -130.52 -19.71 38.74
CA CYS A 23 -129.83 -19.87 40.01
C CYS A 23 -128.80 -18.76 40.28
N GLY A 24 -128.17 -18.22 39.24
CA GLY A 24 -127.17 -17.14 39.33
C GLY A 24 -125.86 -17.50 40.05
N LYS A 25 -125.73 -18.70 40.62
CA LYS A 25 -124.49 -19.14 41.31
C LYS A 25 -123.43 -19.57 40.30
N THR A 26 -122.17 -19.27 40.58
CA THR A 26 -121.02 -19.71 39.80
C THR A 26 -120.41 -20.99 40.37
N LYS A 27 -119.78 -21.80 39.51
CA LYS A 27 -118.91 -22.91 39.90
C LYS A 27 -117.53 -22.71 39.30
N ARG A 28 -116.50 -23.10 40.05
CA ARG A 28 -115.12 -23.13 39.58
C ARG A 28 -114.86 -24.50 38.94
N ILE A 29 -114.31 -24.50 37.73
CA ILE A 29 -113.89 -25.71 37.03
C ILE A 29 -112.44 -25.57 36.58
N ILE A 30 -111.69 -26.67 36.55
CA ILE A 30 -110.33 -26.71 36.00
C ILE A 30 -110.41 -27.31 34.59
N ARG A 31 -109.83 -26.63 33.59
CA ARG A 31 -109.83 -27.13 32.20
C ARG A 31 -108.68 -28.12 31.99
N GLY A 32 -109.00 -29.41 31.91
CA GLY A 32 -108.04 -30.52 31.82
C GLY A 32 -106.83 -30.36 30.87
N PRO A 33 -106.95 -29.78 29.65
CA PRO A 33 -105.83 -29.69 28.71
C PRO A 33 -104.77 -28.63 29.05
N CYS A 34 -105.13 -27.58 29.80
CA CYS A 34 -104.22 -26.50 30.17
C CYS A 34 -104.07 -26.30 31.69
N GLY A 35 -104.90 -26.96 32.50
CA GLY A 35 -104.84 -26.88 33.97
C GLY A 35 -105.31 -25.56 34.57
N HIS A 36 -105.77 -24.60 33.76
CA HIS A 36 -106.21 -23.29 34.23
C HIS A 36 -107.63 -23.32 34.82
N GLU A 37 -107.84 -22.57 35.90
CA GLU A 37 -109.13 -22.42 36.60
C GLU A 37 -110.04 -21.44 35.84
N LEU A 38 -111.30 -21.84 35.64
CA LEU A 38 -112.34 -21.03 34.98
C LEU A 38 -113.54 -20.93 35.91
N ILE A 39 -114.13 -19.74 36.00
CA ILE A 39 -115.38 -19.49 36.72
C ILE A 39 -116.52 -19.50 35.71
N ILE A 40 -117.45 -20.44 35.83
CA ILE A 40 -118.62 -20.54 34.94
C ILE A 40 -119.93 -20.49 35.72
N LEU A 41 -121.02 -20.07 35.08
CA LEU A 41 -122.35 -20.05 35.69
C LEU A 41 -122.92 -21.47 35.81
N CYS A 42 -123.61 -21.74 36.92
CA CYS A 42 -124.28 -23.02 37.16
C CYS A 42 -125.40 -23.23 36.12
N GLY A 43 -125.24 -24.25 35.27
CA GLY A 43 -126.19 -24.60 34.20
C GLY A 43 -125.70 -24.40 32.76
N LEU A 44 -124.46 -23.95 32.54
CA LEU A 44 -123.84 -23.90 31.20
C LEU A 44 -123.12 -25.23 30.87
N ASP A 45 -123.41 -25.80 29.70
CA ASP A 45 -122.84 -27.07 29.22
C ASP A 45 -121.48 -26.91 28.51
N GLU A 46 -121.14 -25.71 28.03
CA GLU A 46 -119.87 -25.44 27.34
C GLU A 46 -118.95 -24.48 28.11
N ALA A 47 -117.67 -24.86 28.25
CA ALA A 47 -116.64 -24.05 28.92
C ALA A 47 -115.92 -23.09 27.94
N PRO A 48 -115.66 -21.82 28.32
CA PRO A 48 -114.97 -20.85 27.45
C PRO A 48 -113.48 -21.16 27.19
N LYS A 49 -112.93 -20.61 26.10
CA LYS A 49 -111.49 -20.75 25.75
C LYS A 49 -110.58 -20.07 26.78
N CYS A 50 -109.44 -20.69 27.07
CA CYS A 50 -108.47 -20.18 28.03
C CYS A 50 -107.62 -19.04 27.43
N HIS A 51 -107.69 -17.85 28.04
CA HIS A 51 -106.99 -16.63 27.59
C HIS A 51 -105.75 -16.29 28.45
N GLU A 52 -105.36 -17.16 29.37
CA GLU A 52 -104.11 -17.04 30.13
C GLU A 52 -102.91 -16.89 29.17
N ILE A 53 -102.06 -15.90 29.42
CA ILE A 53 -100.87 -15.63 28.61
C ILE A 53 -99.74 -16.53 29.09
N VAL A 54 -99.30 -17.45 28.24
CA VAL A 54 -98.20 -18.39 28.51
C VAL A 54 -96.98 -18.05 27.66
N THR A 55 -95.80 -18.40 28.17
CA THR A 55 -94.54 -18.29 27.42
C THR A 55 -94.29 -19.59 26.67
N GLN A 56 -94.28 -19.55 25.34
CA GLN A 56 -93.96 -20.69 24.47
C GLN A 56 -92.54 -20.57 23.92
N LYS A 57 -91.82 -21.69 23.79
CA LYS A 57 -90.47 -21.76 23.20
C LYS A 57 -90.57 -22.24 21.75
N LEU A 58 -90.04 -21.44 20.81
CA LEU A 58 -89.95 -21.74 19.39
C LEU A 58 -88.83 -22.77 19.09
N PRO A 59 -88.89 -23.52 17.98
CA PRO A 59 -87.87 -24.50 17.60
C PRO A 59 -86.45 -23.91 17.47
N CYS A 60 -86.35 -22.63 17.10
CA CYS A 60 -85.08 -21.89 17.03
C CYS A 60 -84.50 -21.50 18.41
N GLY A 61 -85.18 -21.86 19.52
CA GLY A 61 -84.73 -21.59 20.89
C GLY A 61 -85.28 -20.30 21.52
N HIS A 62 -85.85 -19.39 20.72
CA HIS A 62 -86.45 -18.13 21.19
C HIS A 62 -87.79 -18.36 21.92
N THR A 63 -88.21 -17.43 22.78
CA THR A 63 -89.47 -17.52 23.54
C THR A 63 -90.43 -16.37 23.21
N ARG A 64 -91.74 -16.63 23.20
CA ARG A 64 -92.79 -15.62 22.94
C ARG A 64 -93.97 -15.78 23.90
N ARG A 65 -94.58 -14.67 24.32
CA ARG A 65 -95.76 -14.66 25.21
C ARG A 65 -97.05 -14.58 24.39
N LEU A 66 -97.90 -15.59 24.47
CA LEU A 66 -99.16 -15.68 23.71
C LEU A 66 -100.27 -16.30 24.57
N ALA A 67 -101.53 -16.02 24.25
CA ALA A 67 -102.66 -16.69 24.90
C ALA A 67 -102.57 -18.21 24.66
N CYS A 68 -102.84 -19.01 25.70
CA CYS A 68 -102.68 -20.46 25.70
C CYS A 68 -103.34 -21.18 24.51
N TYR A 69 -104.47 -20.68 24.00
CA TYR A 69 -105.17 -21.29 22.86
C TYR A 69 -104.53 -21.00 21.48
N ARG A 70 -103.60 -20.05 21.35
CA ARG A 70 -102.97 -19.69 20.05
C ARG A 70 -101.74 -20.56 19.76
N LYS A 71 -101.56 -20.95 18.49
CA LYS A 71 -100.33 -21.56 17.97
C LYS A 71 -99.31 -20.46 17.62
N SER A 72 -98.01 -20.73 17.75
CA SER A 72 -96.94 -19.75 17.48
C SER A 72 -96.58 -19.65 15.98
N ASP A 73 -96.45 -18.41 15.47
CA ASP A 73 -95.94 -18.09 14.13
C ASP A 73 -94.41 -18.30 14.01
N PRO A 74 -93.83 -18.29 12.79
CA PRO A 74 -92.38 -18.38 12.58
C PRO A 74 -91.60 -17.26 13.27
N CYS A 75 -90.34 -17.52 13.62
CA CYS A 75 -89.50 -16.58 14.35
C CYS A 75 -89.04 -15.38 13.51
N ASP A 76 -89.27 -14.17 14.02
CA ASP A 76 -88.93 -12.87 13.44
C ASP A 76 -87.77 -12.16 14.16
N TYR A 77 -87.01 -12.87 15.00
CA TYR A 77 -85.84 -12.31 15.68
C TYR A 77 -84.69 -12.03 14.70
N GLU A 78 -84.15 -10.81 14.80
CA GLU A 78 -82.98 -10.35 14.05
C GLU A 78 -81.69 -10.75 14.79
N VAL A 79 -80.76 -11.35 14.05
CA VAL A 79 -79.45 -11.82 14.51
C VAL A 79 -78.34 -11.19 13.66
N SER A 80 -77.20 -10.89 14.27
CA SER A 80 -76.01 -10.37 13.58
C SER A 80 -75.04 -11.51 13.29
N VAL A 81 -74.60 -11.65 12.04
CA VAL A 81 -73.61 -12.68 11.61
C VAL A 81 -72.37 -12.02 10.99
N PRO A 82 -71.16 -12.58 11.19
CA PRO A 82 -69.93 -12.04 10.59
C PRO A 82 -69.91 -12.23 9.06
N ARG A 83 -69.36 -11.27 8.33
CA ARG A 83 -69.18 -11.34 6.86
C ARG A 83 -67.83 -11.96 6.51
N ASN A 84 -67.80 -12.86 5.53
CA ASN A 84 -66.54 -13.49 5.09
C ASN A 84 -65.65 -12.47 4.36
N GLY A 85 -64.36 -12.38 4.74
CA GLY A 85 -63.36 -11.52 4.06
C GLY A 85 -63.22 -10.09 4.60
N CYS A 86 -63.99 -9.71 5.62
CA CYS A 86 -63.88 -8.43 6.32
C CYS A 86 -64.34 -8.55 7.78
N ASN A 87 -64.08 -7.52 8.59
CA ASN A 87 -64.46 -7.48 10.01
C ASN A 87 -65.91 -6.98 10.25
N HIS A 88 -66.73 -6.85 9.21
CA HIS A 88 -68.10 -6.30 9.30
C HIS A 88 -69.16 -7.38 9.58
N THR A 89 -70.29 -6.97 10.17
CA THR A 89 -71.40 -7.88 10.54
C THR A 89 -72.67 -7.57 9.76
N LEU A 90 -73.31 -8.60 9.21
CA LEU A 90 -74.59 -8.54 8.50
C LEU A 90 -75.76 -8.84 9.45
N LYS A 91 -76.81 -8.02 9.43
CA LYS A 91 -78.06 -8.30 10.19
C LYS A 91 -79.04 -9.15 9.37
N ARG A 92 -79.67 -10.14 10.00
CA ARG A 92 -80.56 -11.11 9.32
C ARG A 92 -81.60 -11.70 10.26
N TYR A 93 -82.78 -12.08 9.75
CA TYR A 93 -83.77 -12.84 10.51
C TYR A 93 -83.39 -14.33 10.62
N CYS A 94 -83.75 -14.95 11.76
CA CYS A 94 -83.42 -16.33 12.10
C CYS A 94 -83.75 -17.36 10.99
N HIS A 95 -84.83 -17.16 10.22
CA HIS A 95 -85.30 -18.06 9.16
C HIS A 95 -85.01 -17.62 7.71
N GLY A 96 -84.25 -16.55 7.45
CA GLY A 96 -83.93 -16.15 6.07
C GLY A 96 -83.05 -17.19 5.35
N SER A 97 -82.90 -17.12 4.02
CA SER A 97 -81.88 -17.88 3.27
C SER A 97 -80.55 -17.11 3.26
N LEU A 98 -79.41 -17.80 3.42
CA LEU A 98 -78.07 -17.19 3.57
C LEU A 98 -77.41 -16.78 2.25
N LYS A 99 -77.86 -17.29 1.10
CA LYS A 99 -77.05 -17.32 -0.12
C LYS A 99 -76.99 -15.96 -0.85
N GLU A 100 -78.07 -15.19 -0.86
CA GLU A 100 -78.15 -13.96 -1.70
C GLU A 100 -77.44 -12.74 -1.09
N LYS A 101 -77.21 -12.69 0.23
CA LYS A 101 -76.55 -11.56 0.90
C LYS A 101 -75.02 -11.72 1.08
N LEU A 102 -74.48 -12.92 0.87
CA LEU A 102 -73.03 -13.16 1.01
C LEU A 102 -72.23 -12.71 -0.23
N ASP A 103 -72.84 -12.71 -1.41
CA ASP A 103 -72.18 -12.38 -2.69
C ASP A 103 -72.16 -10.88 -3.01
N GLN A 104 -72.78 -10.03 -2.20
CA GLN A 104 -72.71 -8.58 -2.37
C GLN A 104 -71.32 -8.06 -1.95
N PRO A 105 -70.80 -6.98 -2.54
CA PRO A 105 -69.62 -6.28 -2.04
C PRO A 105 -69.94 -5.58 -0.70
N CYS A 106 -68.92 -5.42 0.14
CA CYS A 106 -69.06 -4.69 1.39
C CYS A 106 -68.87 -3.19 1.13
N GLU A 107 -69.93 -2.41 1.30
CA GLU A 107 -69.95 -0.95 1.10
C GLU A 107 -69.53 -0.17 2.36
N GLU A 108 -69.25 -0.87 3.46
CA GLU A 108 -68.77 -0.25 4.70
C GLU A 108 -67.31 0.21 4.55
N GLU A 109 -66.95 1.28 5.25
CA GLU A 109 -65.57 1.78 5.34
C GLU A 109 -64.64 0.69 5.89
N CYS A 110 -63.42 0.61 5.38
CA CYS A 110 -62.52 -0.48 5.69
C CYS A 110 -62.11 -0.56 7.19
N GLY A 111 -62.66 -1.55 7.92
CA GLY A 111 -62.24 -1.90 9.29
C GLY A 111 -61.09 -2.90 9.41
N ARG A 112 -60.24 -3.06 8.37
CA ARG A 112 -59.09 -3.99 8.40
C ARG A 112 -57.91 -3.41 9.18
N PHE A 113 -57.05 -4.29 9.67
CA PHE A 113 -55.82 -3.93 10.37
C PHE A 113 -54.59 -4.30 9.52
N CYS A 114 -53.51 -3.51 9.61
CA CYS A 114 -52.22 -3.87 9.03
C CYS A 114 -51.56 -5.03 9.82
N LYS A 115 -50.45 -5.57 9.31
CA LYS A 115 -49.71 -6.68 9.97
C LYS A 115 -49.29 -6.37 11.42
N ARG A 116 -49.08 -5.09 11.76
CA ARG A 116 -48.74 -4.62 13.11
C ARG A 116 -49.96 -4.26 13.98
N GLY A 117 -51.18 -4.50 13.48
CA GLY A 117 -52.41 -4.25 14.23
C GLY A 117 -52.91 -2.79 14.19
N HIS A 118 -52.44 -1.95 13.25
CA HIS A 118 -52.98 -0.59 13.10
C HIS A 118 -54.26 -0.61 12.25
N PRO A 119 -55.35 0.07 12.67
CA PRO A 119 -56.58 0.16 11.88
C PRO A 119 -56.35 0.97 10.61
N CYS A 120 -56.95 0.53 9.50
CA CYS A 120 -56.93 1.29 8.25
C CYS A 120 -57.73 2.59 8.41
N ARG A 121 -57.09 3.75 8.20
CA ARG A 121 -57.73 5.08 8.31
C ARG A 121 -57.90 5.78 6.97
N SER A 122 -57.66 5.06 5.87
CA SER A 122 -57.60 5.65 4.54
C SER A 122 -58.97 5.85 3.87
N GLY A 123 -60.07 5.64 4.61
CA GLY A 123 -61.43 5.96 4.15
C GLY A 123 -61.87 5.23 2.88
N HIS A 124 -61.28 4.07 2.58
CA HIS A 124 -61.56 3.32 1.36
C HIS A 124 -62.66 2.27 1.59
N GLN A 125 -63.30 1.83 0.51
CA GLN A 125 -64.32 0.78 0.57
C GLN A 125 -63.68 -0.58 0.88
N CYS A 126 -64.32 -1.38 1.74
CA CYS A 126 -63.75 -2.63 2.24
C CYS A 126 -63.39 -3.65 1.12
N GLY A 127 -64.05 -3.58 -0.03
CA GLY A 127 -63.74 -4.41 -1.20
C GLY A 127 -62.39 -4.12 -1.86
N GLU A 128 -61.78 -2.96 -1.62
CA GLU A 128 -60.53 -2.54 -2.25
C GLU A 128 -59.28 -2.99 -1.47
N ALA A 129 -58.13 -3.03 -2.14
CA ALA A 129 -56.85 -3.30 -1.50
C ALA A 129 -56.46 -2.15 -0.57
N CYS A 130 -56.07 -2.47 0.66
CA CYS A 130 -55.64 -1.45 1.63
C CYS A 130 -54.33 -0.79 1.18
N PRO A 131 -54.21 0.54 1.21
CA PRO A 131 -52.94 1.23 1.01
C PRO A 131 -51.94 0.91 2.15
N PRO A 132 -50.64 1.14 1.93
CA PRO A 132 -49.61 0.90 2.94
C PRO A 132 -49.86 1.74 4.21
N CYS A 133 -49.51 1.18 5.36
CA CYS A 133 -49.76 1.80 6.66
C CYS A 133 -48.78 2.94 6.94
N GLU A 134 -49.24 4.19 6.86
CA GLU A 134 -48.45 5.41 7.12
C GLU A 134 -48.31 5.77 8.62
N THR A 135 -48.84 4.95 9.53
CA THR A 135 -48.70 5.19 10.96
C THR A 135 -47.22 5.15 11.37
N MET A 136 -46.74 6.22 12.00
CA MET A 136 -45.35 6.31 12.47
C MET A 136 -45.12 5.36 13.64
N VAL A 137 -44.15 4.47 13.50
CA VAL A 137 -43.67 3.57 14.56
C VAL A 137 -42.30 4.03 15.03
N SER A 138 -42.03 3.91 16.33
CA SER A 138 -40.74 4.28 16.91
C SER A 138 -40.03 3.05 17.48
N PHE A 139 -38.77 2.87 17.06
CA PHE A 139 -37.88 1.81 17.52
C PHE A 139 -36.82 2.40 18.44
N LEU A 140 -36.65 1.81 19.64
CA LEU A 140 -35.55 2.14 20.54
C LEU A 140 -34.46 1.06 20.40
N PHE A 141 -33.27 1.46 19.96
CA PHE A 141 -32.13 0.56 19.84
C PHE A 141 -31.35 0.47 21.16
N GLU A 142 -30.57 -0.60 21.35
CA GLU A 142 -29.69 -0.79 22.52
C GLU A 142 -28.67 0.35 22.70
N CYS A 143 -28.34 1.06 21.62
CA CYS A 143 -27.53 2.28 21.67
C CYS A 143 -28.28 3.53 22.17
N HIS A 144 -29.50 3.38 22.71
CA HIS A 144 -30.38 4.43 23.26
C HIS A 144 -30.84 5.48 22.24
N HIS A 145 -30.62 5.23 20.95
CA HIS A 145 -31.12 6.08 19.87
C HIS A 145 -32.49 5.60 19.40
N ARG A 146 -33.33 6.55 18.98
CA ARG A 146 -34.70 6.31 18.52
C ARG A 146 -34.81 6.54 17.01
N LEU A 147 -35.39 5.60 16.30
CA LEU A 147 -35.76 5.76 14.89
C LEU A 147 -37.28 5.79 14.76
N THR A 148 -37.81 6.82 14.11
CA THR A 148 -39.25 6.98 13.87
C THR A 148 -39.49 6.92 12.36
N ILE A 149 -40.19 5.89 11.89
CA ILE A 149 -40.44 5.63 10.46
C ILE A 149 -41.88 5.15 10.22
N PRO A 150 -42.42 5.25 8.99
CA PRO A 150 -43.73 4.69 8.67
C PRO A 150 -43.79 3.18 8.87
N CYS A 151 -44.93 2.67 9.33
CA CYS A 151 -45.14 1.25 9.65
C CYS A 151 -44.82 0.30 8.48
N TYR A 152 -45.08 0.70 7.24
CA TYR A 152 -44.77 -0.11 6.06
C TYR A 152 -43.25 -0.26 5.78
N GLU A 153 -42.43 0.68 6.26
CA GLU A 153 -40.95 0.63 6.16
C GLU A 153 -40.30 -0.05 7.37
N GLY A 154 -41.05 -0.27 8.44
CA GLY A 154 -40.54 -0.83 9.69
C GLY A 154 -39.97 -2.26 9.58
N ASP A 155 -40.22 -2.96 8.48
CA ASP A 155 -39.71 -4.30 8.20
C ASP A 155 -38.56 -4.29 7.16
N CYS A 156 -38.14 -3.11 6.67
CA CYS A 156 -37.04 -2.98 5.71
C CYS A 156 -35.69 -3.26 6.40
N ARG A 157 -34.80 -4.04 5.74
CA ARG A 157 -33.42 -4.31 6.23
C ARG A 157 -32.64 -3.03 6.55
N GLU A 158 -32.90 -1.95 5.84
CA GLU A 158 -32.24 -0.66 6.06
C GLU A 158 -32.71 0.08 7.34
N ALA A 159 -33.82 -0.34 7.94
CA ALA A 159 -34.33 0.17 9.22
C ALA A 159 -33.80 -0.62 10.44
N GLN A 160 -32.97 -1.66 10.22
CA GLN A 160 -32.54 -2.60 11.26
C GLN A 160 -31.34 -2.12 12.11
N TYR A 161 -30.81 -0.93 11.85
CA TYR A 161 -29.70 -0.40 12.65
C TYR A 161 -29.81 1.12 12.84
N CYS A 162 -29.27 1.59 13.96
CA CYS A 162 -29.23 3.01 14.27
C CYS A 162 -28.36 3.79 13.27
N ARG A 163 -28.94 4.84 12.66
CA ARG A 163 -28.27 5.73 11.70
C ARG A 163 -27.66 6.99 12.31
N GLU A 164 -27.87 7.22 13.60
CA GLU A 164 -27.28 8.36 14.31
C GLU A 164 -25.75 8.30 14.29
N SER A 165 -25.13 9.48 14.25
CA SER A 165 -23.69 9.66 14.33
C SER A 165 -23.13 9.03 15.61
N CYS A 166 -21.99 8.33 15.53
CA CYS A 166 -21.36 7.82 16.73
C CYS A 166 -20.63 8.92 17.51
N SER A 167 -21.15 9.24 18.70
CA SER A 167 -20.55 10.22 19.64
C SER A 167 -19.69 9.58 20.73
N ARG A 168 -19.28 8.31 20.58
CA ARG A 168 -18.49 7.62 21.61
C ARG A 168 -17.03 8.09 21.61
N PRO A 169 -16.40 8.24 22.78
CA PRO A 169 -15.00 8.58 22.87
C PRO A 169 -14.15 7.48 22.25
N ARG A 170 -13.15 7.87 21.46
CA ARG A 170 -12.11 6.98 20.95
C ARG A 170 -10.85 7.16 21.79
N SER A 171 -9.86 6.29 21.58
CA SER A 171 -8.51 6.47 22.14
C SER A 171 -7.74 7.64 21.51
N CYS A 172 -8.31 8.28 20.50
CA CYS A 172 -7.78 9.48 19.83
C CYS A 172 -8.89 10.54 19.78
N ASP A 173 -8.53 11.81 19.61
CA ASP A 173 -9.48 12.94 19.59
C ASP A 173 -10.31 13.04 18.28
N HIS A 174 -10.13 12.09 17.36
CA HIS A 174 -10.85 12.06 16.10
C HIS A 174 -12.29 11.53 16.23
N PRO A 175 -13.29 12.20 15.62
CA PRO A 175 -14.67 11.75 15.67
C PRO A 175 -14.86 10.40 14.94
N CYS A 176 -15.87 9.64 15.36
CA CYS A 176 -16.28 8.41 14.68
C CYS A 176 -17.32 8.74 13.60
N ASN A 177 -16.90 8.75 12.34
CA ASN A 177 -17.80 9.04 11.20
C ASN A 177 -18.68 7.84 10.78
N LEU A 178 -18.86 6.84 11.65
CA LEU A 178 -19.71 5.68 11.38
C LEU A 178 -21.06 5.83 12.07
N ALA A 179 -22.11 5.31 11.43
CA ALA A 179 -23.41 5.17 12.05
C ALA A 179 -23.31 4.26 13.29
N CYS A 180 -23.91 4.68 14.39
CA CYS A 180 -23.83 4.01 15.69
C CYS A 180 -24.23 2.52 15.61
N GLY A 181 -25.22 2.19 14.78
CA GLY A 181 -25.67 0.81 14.56
C GLY A 181 -24.68 -0.09 13.81
N LYS A 182 -23.68 0.46 13.09
CA LYS A 182 -22.68 -0.36 12.37
C LYS A 182 -21.70 -1.08 13.29
N HIS A 183 -21.46 -0.54 14.48
CA HIS A 183 -20.60 -1.17 15.49
C HIS A 183 -21.31 -1.40 16.83
N GLY A 184 -22.61 -1.08 16.94
CA GLY A 184 -23.48 -1.50 18.05
C GLY A 184 -22.90 -1.14 19.42
N LEU A 185 -22.82 -2.10 20.35
CA LEU A 185 -22.17 -1.97 21.68
C LEU A 185 -20.65 -2.19 21.65
N GLN A 186 -20.07 -2.54 20.50
CA GLN A 186 -18.64 -2.78 20.39
C GLN A 186 -17.83 -1.47 20.41
N LYS A 187 -16.54 -1.58 20.73
CA LYS A 187 -15.58 -0.48 20.59
C LYS A 187 -15.58 0.00 19.14
N CYS A 188 -15.41 1.31 18.94
CA CYS A 188 -15.25 1.86 17.60
C CYS A 188 -14.04 1.18 16.93
N PRO A 189 -14.11 0.86 15.62
CA PRO A 189 -12.96 0.33 14.88
C PRO A 189 -11.78 1.30 14.93
N PRO A 190 -10.56 0.91 14.51
CA PRO A 190 -9.40 1.80 14.50
C PRO A 190 -9.63 3.06 13.66
N CYS A 191 -9.00 4.17 14.04
CA CYS A 191 -9.17 5.46 13.37
C CYS A 191 -8.47 5.50 12.02
N LYS A 192 -9.23 5.61 10.92
CA LYS A 192 -8.70 5.67 9.55
C LYS A 192 -8.29 7.08 9.10
N ILE A 193 -8.35 8.07 9.98
CA ILE A 193 -7.87 9.42 9.65
C ILE A 193 -6.35 9.34 9.48
N ILE A 194 -5.90 9.79 8.32
CA ILE A 194 -4.48 9.91 8.02
C ILE A 194 -3.99 11.20 8.64
N VAL A 195 -2.97 11.11 9.49
CA VAL A 195 -2.29 12.23 10.11
C VAL A 195 -0.86 12.30 9.58
N ASN A 196 -0.26 13.48 9.65
CA ASN A 196 1.15 13.68 9.39
C ASN A 196 1.81 14.15 10.69
N THR A 197 2.75 13.36 11.20
CA THR A 197 3.42 13.59 12.49
C THR A 197 4.93 13.63 12.28
N GLU A 198 5.63 14.37 13.14
CA GLU A 198 7.09 14.33 13.19
C GLU A 198 7.53 13.17 14.07
N ARG A 199 8.32 12.26 13.49
CA ARG A 199 8.87 11.09 14.18
C ARG A 199 9.96 11.48 15.17
N SER A 200 10.29 10.59 16.08
CA SER A 200 11.44 10.74 16.99
C SER A 200 12.78 10.99 16.28
N CYS A 201 12.92 10.51 15.04
CA CYS A 201 14.08 10.77 14.18
C CYS A 201 14.04 12.11 13.40
N GLY A 202 13.01 12.93 13.61
CA GLY A 202 12.80 14.23 12.95
C GLY A 202 12.19 14.16 11.54
N HIS A 203 11.91 12.96 11.01
CA HIS A 203 11.26 12.80 9.72
C HIS A 203 9.74 12.89 9.81
N ASN A 204 9.11 13.48 8.79
CA ASN A 204 7.65 13.51 8.68
C ASN A 204 7.11 12.12 8.30
N TRP A 205 5.98 11.75 8.90
CA TRP A 205 5.38 10.44 8.69
C TRP A 205 3.86 10.54 8.52
N THR A 206 3.41 10.13 7.35
CA THR A 206 1.98 10.09 7.01
C THR A 206 1.44 8.70 7.30
N HIS A 207 0.56 8.58 8.30
CA HIS A 207 0.06 7.29 8.76
C HIS A 207 -1.39 7.37 9.26
N PRO A 208 -2.12 6.24 9.31
CA PRO A 208 -3.38 6.19 10.03
C PRO A 208 -3.16 6.44 11.52
N CYS A 209 -3.99 7.30 12.13
CA CYS A 209 -3.86 7.74 13.53
C CYS A 209 -3.75 6.59 14.56
N TRP A 210 -4.29 5.41 14.26
CA TRP A 210 -4.22 4.25 15.17
C TRP A 210 -2.88 3.51 15.16
N VAL A 211 -2.00 3.79 14.19
CA VAL A 211 -0.71 3.11 14.03
C VAL A 211 0.32 3.75 14.96
N ASP A 212 1.04 2.91 15.68
CA ASP A 212 2.11 3.30 16.60
C ASP A 212 3.46 3.40 15.88
N GLU A 213 4.21 4.47 16.14
CA GLU A 213 5.54 4.74 15.53
C GLU A 213 6.55 3.61 15.79
N SER A 214 6.51 3.00 16.98
CA SER A 214 7.45 1.95 17.39
C SER A 214 7.35 0.67 16.54
N GLN A 215 6.21 0.46 15.89
CA GLN A 215 5.93 -0.74 15.10
C GLN A 215 6.34 -0.62 13.64
N VAL A 216 6.65 0.58 13.17
CA VAL A 216 6.91 0.85 11.75
C VAL A 216 8.28 1.50 11.60
N PRO A 217 9.32 0.84 11.05
CA PRO A 217 10.64 1.45 10.90
C PRO A 217 10.60 2.67 9.94
N CYS A 218 11.50 3.63 10.14
CA CYS A 218 11.65 4.79 9.25
C CYS A 218 12.51 4.43 8.04
N GLU A 219 11.90 4.33 6.86
CA GLU A 219 12.57 3.93 5.61
C GLU A 219 13.17 5.09 4.80
N GLU A 220 13.04 6.32 5.27
CA GLU A 220 13.66 7.49 4.64
C GLU A 220 15.19 7.31 4.55
N LEU A 221 15.75 7.67 3.39
CA LEU A 221 17.18 7.55 3.16
C LEU A 221 17.92 8.71 3.83
N VAL A 222 18.85 8.36 4.71
CA VAL A 222 19.74 9.32 5.37
C VAL A 222 21.18 9.09 4.92
N ASN A 223 21.90 10.19 4.74
CA ASN A 223 23.32 10.16 4.44
C ASN A 223 24.10 10.12 5.75
N VAL A 224 24.73 8.98 6.03
CA VAL A 224 25.67 8.85 7.13
C VAL A 224 27.09 8.94 6.60
N GLN A 225 27.93 9.74 7.26
CA GLN A 225 29.35 9.72 6.96
C GLN A 225 29.98 8.55 7.72
N ASN A 226 30.62 7.65 6.99
CA ASN A 226 31.31 6.53 7.61
C ASN A 226 32.49 7.06 8.44
N MET A 227 32.40 6.92 9.77
CA MET A 227 33.45 7.32 10.70
C MET A 227 34.63 6.34 10.75
N SER A 228 34.59 5.24 9.98
CA SER A 228 35.76 4.38 9.75
C SER A 228 36.72 4.97 8.71
N SER A 229 37.81 4.26 8.44
CA SER A 229 39.02 4.71 7.73
C SER A 229 38.83 5.27 6.31
N CYS A 230 37.69 5.07 5.65
CA CYS A 230 37.49 5.54 4.26
C CYS A 230 36.76 6.89 4.12
N GLY A 231 36.06 7.38 5.15
CA GLY A 231 35.39 8.69 5.13
C GLY A 231 34.25 8.89 4.09
N HIS A 232 33.85 7.84 3.37
CA HIS A 232 32.80 7.88 2.36
C HIS A 232 31.41 8.13 2.97
N ARG A 233 30.53 8.77 2.19
CA ARG A 233 29.11 8.93 2.52
C ARG A 233 28.35 7.69 2.06
N ILE A 234 27.45 7.22 2.91
CA ILE A 234 26.66 6.01 2.69
C ILE A 234 25.19 6.38 2.89
N GLU A 235 24.36 5.99 1.93
CA GLU A 235 22.91 6.17 2.01
C GLU A 235 22.27 4.92 2.61
N LEU A 236 21.59 5.10 3.74
CA LEU A 236 20.94 4.02 4.47
C LEU A 236 19.53 4.43 4.87
N LYS A 237 18.65 3.44 5.09
CA LYS A 237 17.36 3.73 5.70
C LYS A 237 17.58 4.25 7.12
N CYS A 238 16.82 5.25 7.55
CA CYS A 238 16.97 5.90 8.86
C CYS A 238 17.00 4.89 10.04
N PHE A 239 16.14 3.87 10.02
CA PHE A 239 16.15 2.84 11.07
C PHE A 239 17.44 2.00 11.09
N GLN A 240 18.09 1.80 9.93
CA GLN A 240 19.36 1.10 9.82
C GLN A 240 20.48 1.99 10.35
N ALA A 241 20.50 3.27 9.96
CA ALA A 241 21.46 4.25 10.44
C ALA A 241 21.44 4.41 11.97
N ALA A 242 20.25 4.39 12.60
CA ALA A 242 20.11 4.48 14.05
C ALA A 242 20.67 3.26 14.81
N GLN A 243 20.78 2.10 14.16
CA GLN A 243 21.34 0.87 14.74
C GLN A 243 22.85 0.75 14.56
N LEU A 244 23.46 1.56 13.69
CA LEU A 244 24.89 1.50 13.42
C LEU A 244 25.67 2.19 14.54
N VAL A 245 26.38 1.39 15.34
CA VAL A 245 27.29 1.88 16.37
C VAL A 245 28.72 1.88 15.82
N GLY A 246 29.26 3.05 15.48
CA GLY A 246 30.69 3.21 15.17
C GLY A 246 31.16 2.65 13.83
N LYS A 247 32.17 1.76 13.84
CA LYS A 247 32.95 1.35 12.65
C LYS A 247 32.22 0.39 11.69
N GLU A 248 30.99 -0.02 11.99
CA GLU A 248 30.21 -1.00 11.20
C GLU A 248 29.56 -0.41 9.93
N ALA A 249 29.50 0.92 9.82
CA ALA A 249 28.98 1.57 8.61
C ALA A 249 29.77 1.16 7.34
N VAL A 250 31.03 0.74 7.49
CA VAL A 250 31.88 0.31 6.36
C VAL A 250 31.34 -0.90 5.60
N PHE A 251 30.59 -1.80 6.24
CA PHE A 251 30.00 -2.98 5.58
C PHE A 251 28.90 -2.60 4.58
N PHE A 252 28.35 -1.39 4.70
CA PHE A 252 27.36 -0.84 3.78
C PHE A 252 27.99 0.07 2.71
N CYS A 253 29.32 0.23 2.72
CA CYS A 253 30.03 1.10 1.80
C CYS A 253 30.33 0.40 0.47
N GLU A 254 29.56 0.73 -0.57
CA GLU A 254 29.75 0.20 -1.93
C GLU A 254 30.69 1.06 -2.78
N SER A 255 31.16 2.19 -2.24
CA SER A 255 32.11 3.06 -2.90
C SER A 255 33.44 2.37 -3.15
N ARG A 256 34.09 2.73 -4.27
CA ARG A 256 35.46 2.31 -4.57
C ARG A 256 36.40 2.76 -3.45
N CYS A 257 37.26 1.86 -3.02
CA CYS A 257 38.27 2.15 -2.01
C CYS A 257 39.30 3.11 -2.59
N ASN A 258 39.51 4.27 -1.96
CA ASN A 258 40.48 5.26 -2.41
C ASN A 258 41.82 5.17 -1.65
N TYR A 259 42.13 4.01 -1.10
CA TYR A 259 43.39 3.79 -0.38
C TYR A 259 44.55 3.81 -1.37
N TYR A 260 45.57 4.62 -1.07
CA TYR A 260 46.78 4.77 -1.87
C TYR A 260 47.92 3.97 -1.23
N PHE A 261 48.52 3.04 -1.98
CA PHE A 261 49.68 2.28 -1.53
C PHE A 261 50.94 3.13 -1.64
N ASP A 262 51.24 3.91 -0.59
CA ASP A 262 52.34 4.88 -0.57
C ASP A 262 53.72 4.23 -0.85
N PRO A 263 54.41 4.62 -1.93
CA PRO A 263 55.75 4.12 -2.26
C PRO A 263 56.81 4.33 -1.17
N SER A 264 56.65 5.33 -0.28
CA SER A 264 57.57 5.59 0.83
C SER A 264 57.46 4.56 1.96
N GLN A 265 56.37 3.78 1.98
CA GLN A 265 56.07 2.74 2.98
C GLN A 265 55.98 1.37 2.30
N ASP A 266 56.93 1.04 1.44
CA ASP A 266 56.97 -0.20 0.64
C ASP A 266 55.75 -0.45 -0.28
N GLY A 267 54.93 0.58 -0.52
CA GLY A 267 53.80 0.54 -1.43
C GLY A 267 54.20 0.56 -2.91
N CYS A 268 53.21 0.33 -3.77
CA CYS A 268 53.42 0.27 -5.22
C CYS A 268 53.08 1.58 -5.96
N GLY A 269 52.53 2.58 -5.28
CA GLY A 269 52.10 3.85 -5.89
C GLY A 269 50.77 3.75 -6.64
N HIS A 270 49.98 2.73 -6.39
CA HIS A 270 48.67 2.54 -7.00
C HIS A 270 47.55 2.72 -5.98
N PHE A 271 46.34 2.98 -6.47
CA PHE A 271 45.13 2.99 -5.65
C PHE A 271 44.53 1.58 -5.57
N CYS A 272 43.91 1.26 -4.43
CA CYS A 272 43.12 0.06 -4.29
C CYS A 272 41.97 0.06 -5.32
N THR A 273 41.83 -1.03 -6.06
CA THR A 273 40.76 -1.19 -7.06
C THR A 273 39.53 -1.92 -6.52
N GLY A 274 39.50 -2.20 -5.21
CA GLY A 274 38.41 -2.88 -4.51
C GLY A 274 37.33 -1.92 -4.04
N ILE A 275 36.28 -2.47 -3.43
CA ILE A 275 35.23 -1.70 -2.75
C ILE A 275 35.45 -1.71 -1.24
N CYS A 276 34.97 -0.68 -0.54
CA CYS A 276 35.24 -0.50 0.88
C CYS A 276 34.72 -1.65 1.76
N LYS A 277 33.51 -2.17 1.49
CA LYS A 277 32.94 -3.30 2.25
C LYS A 277 33.86 -4.53 2.24
N GLU A 278 34.40 -4.91 1.09
CA GLU A 278 35.31 -6.06 0.95
C GLU A 278 36.67 -5.83 1.64
N CYS A 279 37.16 -4.58 1.62
CA CYS A 279 38.42 -4.25 2.30
C CYS A 279 38.27 -4.30 3.82
N ALA A 280 37.09 -3.98 4.35
CA ALA A 280 36.81 -4.05 5.77
C ALA A 280 36.67 -5.49 6.28
N ASP A 281 35.97 -6.36 5.52
CA ASP A 281 35.81 -7.78 5.85
C ASP A 281 37.17 -8.49 6.01
N ASN A 282 38.13 -8.17 5.13
CA ASN A 282 39.42 -8.87 5.09
C ASN A 282 40.48 -8.26 6.03
N SER A 283 40.19 -7.17 6.75
CA SER A 283 41.16 -6.37 7.55
C SER A 283 42.37 -5.81 6.77
N PHE A 284 42.53 -6.15 5.50
CA PHE A 284 43.61 -5.74 4.61
C PHE A 284 43.04 -5.38 3.23
N HIS A 285 43.67 -4.41 2.57
CA HIS A 285 43.35 -4.10 1.17
C HIS A 285 43.83 -5.24 0.25
N ARG A 286 43.10 -5.46 -0.85
CA ARG A 286 43.50 -6.42 -1.90
C ARG A 286 44.90 -6.09 -2.42
N GLN A 287 45.65 -7.13 -2.78
CA GLN A 287 46.94 -6.96 -3.43
C GLN A 287 46.80 -6.20 -4.76
N CYS A 288 47.76 -5.32 -5.05
CA CYS A 288 47.74 -4.53 -6.27
C CYS A 288 47.92 -5.42 -7.51
N GLN A 289 46.94 -5.37 -8.42
CA GLN A 289 46.95 -6.13 -9.68
C GLN A 289 47.37 -5.29 -10.89
N GLU A 290 47.72 -4.02 -10.67
CA GLU A 290 48.21 -3.13 -11.71
C GLU A 290 49.60 -3.57 -12.21
N LYS A 291 49.93 -3.13 -13.43
CA LYS A 291 51.27 -3.33 -14.00
C LYS A 291 52.29 -2.53 -13.19
N CYS A 292 53.39 -3.16 -12.84
CA CYS A 292 54.48 -2.51 -12.14
C CYS A 292 55.10 -1.43 -13.02
N GLN A 293 55.27 -0.23 -12.47
CA GLN A 293 55.94 0.88 -13.17
C GLN A 293 57.37 1.11 -12.65
N LYS A 294 57.91 0.18 -11.84
CA LYS A 294 59.28 0.29 -11.33
C LYS A 294 60.28 0.07 -12.47
N ILE A 295 61.32 0.91 -12.48
CA ILE A 295 62.50 0.73 -13.31
C ILE A 295 63.42 -0.28 -12.62
N LEU A 296 63.76 -1.36 -13.33
CA LEU A 296 64.71 -2.36 -12.86
C LEU A 296 66.13 -1.80 -12.89
N PHE A 297 67.07 -2.45 -12.21
CA PHE A 297 68.48 -2.03 -12.19
C PHE A 297 69.12 -1.95 -13.59
N CYS A 298 68.59 -2.68 -14.57
CA CYS A 298 69.03 -2.65 -15.96
C CYS A 298 68.45 -1.49 -16.78
N GLY A 299 67.62 -0.63 -16.18
CA GLY A 299 66.95 0.50 -16.85
C GLY A 299 65.61 0.17 -17.50
N HIS A 300 65.26 -1.12 -17.65
CA HIS A 300 63.97 -1.53 -18.22
C HIS A 300 62.80 -1.39 -17.23
N LYS A 301 61.61 -1.09 -17.76
CA LYS A 301 60.36 -1.07 -16.98
C LYS A 301 59.92 -2.50 -16.69
N CYS A 302 59.56 -2.78 -15.44
CA CYS A 302 59.02 -4.08 -15.05
C CYS A 302 57.68 -4.34 -15.75
N GLN A 303 57.50 -5.49 -16.40
CA GLN A 303 56.24 -5.85 -17.08
C GLN A 303 55.30 -6.70 -16.20
N SER A 304 55.72 -7.00 -14.96
CA SER A 304 54.96 -7.87 -14.04
C SER A 304 53.91 -7.11 -13.22
N ARG A 305 53.09 -7.83 -12.47
CA ARG A 305 52.12 -7.23 -11.53
C ARG A 305 52.82 -6.70 -10.28
N CYS A 306 52.31 -5.62 -9.70
CA CYS A 306 52.89 -5.00 -8.50
C CYS A 306 52.91 -5.87 -7.25
N SER A 307 51.97 -6.81 -7.10
CA SER A 307 51.86 -7.67 -5.93
C SER A 307 52.98 -8.71 -5.78
N SER A 308 53.82 -8.87 -6.81
CA SER A 308 54.95 -9.80 -6.81
C SER A 308 56.29 -9.05 -6.70
N VAL A 309 57.28 -9.70 -6.07
CA VAL A 309 58.68 -9.30 -6.21
C VAL A 309 59.01 -9.22 -7.70
N CYS A 310 59.62 -8.11 -8.13
CA CYS A 310 59.90 -7.90 -9.55
C CYS A 310 60.85 -8.99 -10.05
N PRO A 311 60.45 -9.78 -11.08
CA PRO A 311 61.34 -10.78 -11.65
C PRO A 311 62.49 -10.11 -12.43
N PRO A 312 63.54 -10.87 -12.78
CA PRO A 312 64.57 -10.40 -13.70
C PRO A 312 63.97 -9.94 -15.03
N CYS A 313 64.68 -9.02 -15.70
CA CYS A 313 64.22 -8.46 -16.97
C CYS A 313 64.03 -9.55 -18.04
N GLN A 314 62.94 -9.44 -18.80
CA GLN A 314 62.62 -10.33 -19.92
C GLN A 314 62.72 -9.64 -21.29
N GLU A 315 63.13 -8.37 -21.31
CA GLU A 315 63.42 -7.64 -22.54
C GLU A 315 64.74 -8.14 -23.16
N LEU A 316 64.92 -7.93 -24.46
CA LEU A 316 66.19 -8.16 -25.12
C LEU A 316 67.22 -7.11 -24.70
N CYS A 317 68.49 -7.50 -24.70
CA CYS A 317 69.58 -6.59 -24.38
C CYS A 317 69.69 -5.48 -25.44
N GLU A 318 69.68 -4.21 -25.01
CA GLU A 318 69.79 -3.07 -25.92
C GLU A 318 71.21 -2.87 -26.49
N TYR A 319 72.19 -3.59 -25.95
CA TYR A 319 73.58 -3.45 -26.38
C TYR A 319 73.73 -3.80 -27.86
N SER A 320 74.34 -2.89 -28.60
CA SER A 320 74.64 -3.08 -30.01
C SER A 320 75.99 -2.47 -30.35
N CYS A 321 76.63 -3.06 -31.34
CA CYS A 321 77.81 -2.50 -31.98
C CYS A 321 77.51 -2.28 -33.47
N ALA A 322 78.40 -1.61 -34.19
CA ALA A 322 78.27 -1.39 -35.63
C ALA A 322 78.16 -2.69 -36.45
N HIS A 323 78.48 -3.85 -35.86
CA HIS A 323 78.45 -5.16 -36.52
C HIS A 323 77.20 -5.99 -36.26
N ALA A 324 76.59 -5.86 -35.08
CA ALA A 324 75.50 -6.71 -34.62
C ALA A 324 74.80 -6.11 -33.40
N HIS A 325 73.52 -6.40 -33.29
CA HIS A 325 72.72 -6.18 -32.08
C HIS A 325 72.70 -7.47 -31.23
N CYS A 326 72.75 -7.33 -29.90
CA CYS A 326 72.66 -8.47 -29.01
C CYS A 326 71.24 -9.06 -29.02
N ASN A 327 71.12 -10.38 -29.19
CA ASN A 327 69.82 -11.07 -29.19
C ASN A 327 69.57 -11.87 -27.89
N HIS A 328 70.40 -11.66 -26.85
CA HIS A 328 70.21 -12.27 -25.54
C HIS A 328 69.24 -11.47 -24.68
N LEU A 329 68.61 -12.14 -23.71
CA LEU A 329 67.80 -11.46 -22.70
C LEU A 329 68.67 -10.54 -21.84
N CYS A 330 68.10 -9.41 -21.43
CA CYS A 330 68.75 -8.43 -20.58
C CYS A 330 69.14 -9.05 -19.24
N GLY A 331 70.37 -8.80 -18.79
CA GLY A 331 70.95 -9.40 -17.58
C GLY A 331 71.82 -10.63 -17.85
N PHE A 332 71.80 -11.20 -19.05
CA PHE A 332 72.81 -12.17 -19.47
C PHE A 332 74.04 -11.46 -20.06
N PRO A 333 75.26 -11.99 -19.83
CA PRO A 333 76.47 -11.41 -20.39
C PRO A 333 76.44 -11.44 -21.92
N CYS A 334 76.74 -10.30 -22.55
CA CYS A 334 76.87 -10.21 -24.00
C CYS A 334 78.15 -10.90 -24.49
N LEU A 335 78.09 -11.55 -25.65
CA LEU A 335 79.28 -12.08 -26.29
C LEU A 335 80.14 -10.92 -26.84
N PRO A 336 81.44 -10.85 -26.50
CA PRO A 336 82.31 -9.81 -27.00
C PRO A 336 82.48 -9.90 -28.52
N CYS A 337 82.46 -8.75 -29.19
CA CYS A 337 82.63 -8.68 -30.63
C CYS A 337 84.12 -8.80 -31.00
N LYS A 338 84.49 -9.76 -31.83
CA LYS A 338 85.89 -9.93 -32.30
C LYS A 338 86.14 -9.41 -33.72
N LYS A 339 85.17 -8.69 -34.29
CA LYS A 339 85.32 -8.08 -35.62
C LYS A 339 86.21 -6.82 -35.52
N PRO A 340 86.95 -6.46 -36.58
CA PRO A 340 87.76 -5.24 -36.57
C PRO A 340 86.88 -4.01 -36.34
N CYS A 341 87.35 -3.04 -35.55
CA CYS A 341 86.60 -1.82 -35.30
C CYS A 341 86.31 -1.07 -36.61
N THR A 342 85.07 -0.60 -36.79
CA THR A 342 84.65 0.17 -37.98
C THR A 342 85.05 1.65 -37.92
N TYR A 343 85.74 2.07 -36.85
CA TYR A 343 86.11 3.47 -36.67
C TYR A 343 87.30 3.84 -37.55
N GLU A 344 86.99 4.44 -38.69
CA GLU A 344 87.97 4.89 -39.68
C GLU A 344 87.59 6.25 -40.26
N CYS A 345 88.59 7.02 -40.66
CA CYS A 345 88.43 8.22 -41.46
C CYS A 345 89.58 8.30 -42.50
N PRO A 346 89.51 9.21 -43.49
CA PRO A 346 90.58 9.34 -44.49
C PRO A 346 91.97 9.62 -43.92
N HIS A 347 92.07 10.08 -42.68
CA HIS A 347 93.33 10.40 -42.02
C HIS A 347 93.92 9.24 -41.23
N ASP A 348 93.08 8.37 -40.65
CA ASP A 348 93.53 7.29 -39.78
C ASP A 348 92.45 6.21 -39.57
N LYS A 349 92.85 4.98 -39.20
CA LYS A 349 91.94 3.86 -38.95
C LYS A 349 92.26 3.12 -37.65
N CYS A 350 91.23 2.72 -36.91
CA CYS A 350 91.39 1.88 -35.73
C CYS A 350 91.85 0.47 -36.14
N THR A 351 92.79 -0.11 -35.41
CA THR A 351 93.26 -1.48 -35.64
C THR A 351 92.86 -2.46 -34.52
N ALA A 352 92.15 -1.98 -33.50
CA ALA A 352 91.64 -2.79 -32.40
C ALA A 352 90.40 -3.61 -32.78
N GLU A 353 90.11 -4.64 -31.98
CA GLU A 353 88.85 -5.39 -32.04
C GLU A 353 87.68 -4.58 -31.47
N CYS A 354 86.48 -4.79 -32.02
CA CYS A 354 85.27 -4.07 -31.62
C CYS A 354 84.91 -4.33 -30.14
N GLY A 355 84.91 -3.30 -29.31
CA GLY A 355 84.62 -3.41 -27.87
C GLY A 355 85.87 -3.45 -26.99
N GLN A 356 87.07 -3.43 -27.58
CA GLN A 356 88.29 -3.01 -26.88
C GLN A 356 88.43 -1.48 -26.94
N GLU A 357 89.28 -0.92 -26.08
CA GLU A 357 89.64 0.50 -26.16
C GLU A 357 90.19 0.83 -27.55
N CYS A 358 89.57 1.81 -28.23
CA CYS A 358 90.01 2.22 -29.55
C CYS A 358 91.40 2.85 -29.47
N ASN A 359 92.32 2.39 -30.33
CA ASN A 359 93.68 2.92 -30.41
C ASN A 359 93.83 4.11 -31.38
N LYS A 360 92.76 4.43 -32.12
CA LYS A 360 92.67 5.63 -32.95
C LYS A 360 92.17 6.80 -32.10
N LEU A 361 92.88 7.93 -32.15
CA LEU A 361 92.45 9.17 -31.52
C LEU A 361 91.28 9.84 -32.30
N PRO A 362 90.42 10.61 -31.62
CA PRO A 362 89.43 11.44 -32.28
C PRO A 362 90.07 12.33 -33.35
N CYS A 363 89.43 12.47 -34.50
CA CYS A 363 89.96 13.29 -35.58
C CYS A 363 89.68 14.77 -35.31
N GLU A 364 90.69 15.64 -35.38
CA GLU A 364 90.51 17.07 -35.16
C GLU A 364 90.21 17.86 -36.45
N TYR A 365 90.23 17.19 -37.62
CA TYR A 365 89.95 17.83 -38.90
C TYR A 365 88.45 18.07 -39.11
N PRO A 366 88.04 19.18 -39.73
CA PRO A 366 86.64 19.46 -40.02
C PRO A 366 86.02 18.43 -40.96
N CYS A 367 84.74 18.13 -40.77
CA CYS A 367 84.02 17.21 -41.65
C CYS A 367 83.86 17.83 -43.06
N PRO A 368 84.24 17.12 -44.14
CA PRO A 368 84.12 17.64 -45.50
C PRO A 368 82.69 17.56 -46.08
N LYS A 369 81.72 17.05 -45.30
CA LYS A 369 80.34 16.83 -45.75
C LYS A 369 79.49 18.10 -45.65
N TYR A 370 78.40 18.13 -46.42
CA TYR A 370 77.37 19.16 -46.35
C TYR A 370 76.10 18.58 -45.70
N LEU A 371 75.43 19.39 -44.87
CA LEU A 371 74.13 19.05 -44.28
C LEU A 371 73.01 19.15 -45.32
N LYS A 372 71.82 18.63 -44.98
CA LYS A 372 70.64 18.66 -45.88
C LYS A 372 70.24 20.08 -46.30
N CYS A 373 70.53 21.09 -45.47
CA CYS A 373 70.29 22.50 -45.78
C CYS A 373 71.28 23.10 -46.79
N GLY A 374 72.28 22.33 -47.26
CA GLY A 374 73.30 22.77 -48.20
C GLY A 374 74.51 23.47 -47.57
N HIS A 375 74.50 23.71 -46.25
CA HIS A 375 75.63 24.29 -45.54
C HIS A 375 76.66 23.24 -45.12
N MET A 376 77.91 23.67 -44.97
CA MET A 376 79.02 22.81 -44.52
C MET A 376 78.76 22.29 -43.11
N CYS A 377 79.09 21.01 -42.88
CA CYS A 377 78.96 20.37 -41.58
C CYS A 377 79.87 21.04 -40.53
N SER A 378 79.33 21.26 -39.33
CA SER A 378 80.08 21.80 -38.18
C SER A 378 80.72 20.71 -37.31
N GLY A 379 80.68 19.44 -37.72
CA GLY A 379 81.30 18.34 -36.99
C GLY A 379 82.74 18.04 -37.38
N PHE A 380 83.31 17.01 -36.76
CA PHE A 380 84.63 16.49 -37.07
C PHE A 380 84.59 15.36 -38.12
N CYS A 381 85.70 15.15 -38.81
CA CYS A 381 85.84 14.09 -39.79
C CYS A 381 85.81 12.70 -39.12
N GLY A 382 85.02 11.77 -39.65
CA GLY A 382 84.89 10.42 -39.07
C GLY A 382 83.86 10.31 -37.94
N GLU A 383 83.40 11.43 -37.38
CA GLU A 383 82.32 11.45 -36.39
C GLU A 383 80.93 11.53 -37.05
N PRO A 384 79.87 11.04 -36.37
CA PRO A 384 78.49 11.28 -36.77
C PRO A 384 78.23 12.79 -36.92
N CYS A 385 77.74 13.19 -38.10
CA CYS A 385 77.51 14.61 -38.37
C CYS A 385 76.38 15.16 -37.46
N PRO A 386 76.57 16.30 -36.81
CA PRO A 386 75.51 16.97 -36.05
C PRO A 386 74.32 17.28 -36.95
N ARG A 387 73.11 17.17 -36.39
CA ARG A 387 71.87 17.44 -37.14
C ARG A 387 71.62 18.93 -37.32
N LEU A 388 72.08 19.74 -36.36
CA LEU A 388 71.87 21.17 -36.31
C LEU A 388 72.96 21.92 -37.10
N CYS A 389 72.54 22.91 -37.88
CA CYS A 389 73.40 23.76 -38.68
C CYS A 389 73.70 25.08 -37.97
N THR A 390 74.96 25.51 -37.97
CA THR A 390 75.39 26.81 -37.39
C THR A 390 74.86 28.04 -38.12
N ILE A 391 74.19 27.86 -39.27
CA ILE A 391 73.57 28.95 -40.04
C ILE A 391 72.05 28.93 -39.87
N CYS A 392 71.41 27.78 -40.07
CA CYS A 392 69.95 27.63 -40.01
C CYS A 392 69.43 27.53 -38.57
N ASP A 393 70.14 26.83 -37.68
CA ASP A 393 69.63 26.36 -36.39
C ASP A 393 70.39 27.01 -35.21
N LYS A 394 70.83 28.26 -35.39
CA LYS A 394 71.68 28.99 -34.42
C LYS A 394 71.10 29.03 -33.01
N GLN A 395 69.79 29.27 -32.90
CA GLN A 395 69.14 29.40 -31.59
C GLN A 395 69.10 28.07 -30.83
N GLU A 396 68.85 26.96 -31.53
CA GLU A 396 68.86 25.63 -30.91
C GLU A 396 70.26 25.25 -30.45
N LEU A 397 71.28 25.49 -31.26
CA LEU A 397 72.68 25.22 -30.90
C LEU A 397 73.13 26.02 -29.67
N LEU A 398 72.73 27.29 -29.55
CA LEU A 398 73.00 28.12 -28.36
C LEU A 398 72.26 27.59 -27.12
N SER A 399 71.03 27.08 -27.29
CA SER A 399 70.25 26.54 -26.18
C SER A 399 70.80 25.21 -25.64
N THR A 400 71.54 24.47 -26.46
CA THR A 400 72.17 23.20 -26.10
C THR A 400 73.59 23.35 -25.56
N ASP A 401 74.16 24.56 -25.55
CA ASP A 401 75.52 24.76 -25.07
C ASP A 401 75.62 24.68 -23.53
N LEU A 402 76.51 23.82 -23.05
CA LEU A 402 76.69 23.53 -21.63
C LEU A 402 77.42 24.66 -20.89
N LEU A 403 78.10 25.54 -21.62
CA LEU A 403 78.83 26.69 -21.06
C LEU A 403 78.08 28.03 -21.23
N GLY A 404 76.90 28.02 -21.83
CA GLY A 404 76.08 29.23 -22.00
C GLY A 404 76.68 30.28 -22.93
N LYS A 405 77.41 29.87 -23.98
CA LYS A 405 77.88 30.75 -25.07
C LYS A 405 76.68 31.52 -25.64
N THR A 406 76.91 32.80 -25.95
CA THR A 406 75.89 33.72 -26.50
C THR A 406 76.00 33.92 -28.01
N SER A 407 77.07 33.40 -28.63
CA SER A 407 77.34 33.47 -30.06
C SER A 407 78.05 32.22 -30.56
N ILE A 408 77.80 31.85 -31.82
CA ILE A 408 78.45 30.72 -32.52
C ILE A 408 79.37 31.28 -33.61
N GLU A 409 80.66 30.96 -33.53
CA GLU A 409 81.67 31.29 -34.53
C GLU A 409 81.73 30.24 -35.66
N LYS A 410 82.27 30.62 -36.82
CA LYS A 410 82.40 29.68 -37.97
C LYS A 410 83.40 28.54 -37.71
N THR A 411 84.32 28.76 -36.78
CA THR A 411 85.33 27.80 -36.33
C THR A 411 84.79 26.80 -35.31
N ASP A 412 83.65 27.11 -34.68
CA ASP A 412 83.05 26.22 -33.67
C ASP A 412 82.72 24.86 -34.25
N ARG A 413 82.93 23.84 -33.42
CA ARG A 413 82.70 22.44 -33.78
C ARG A 413 81.79 21.79 -32.78
N PHE A 414 80.89 20.96 -33.31
CA PHE A 414 79.84 20.31 -32.54
C PHE A 414 79.91 18.79 -32.72
N ILE A 415 79.63 18.07 -31.65
CA ILE A 415 79.57 16.61 -31.62
C ILE A 415 78.14 16.15 -31.35
N LEU A 416 77.76 15.02 -31.95
CA LEU A 416 76.45 14.38 -31.76
C LEU A 416 76.63 13.16 -30.86
N LEU A 417 75.94 13.16 -29.71
CA LEU A 417 75.84 11.96 -28.89
C LEU A 417 74.76 11.05 -29.46
N VAL A 418 75.17 9.91 -30.02
CA VAL A 418 74.27 9.04 -30.80
C VAL A 418 73.18 8.41 -29.93
N ASP A 419 73.47 8.15 -28.66
CA ASP A 419 72.57 7.48 -27.71
C ASP A 419 71.36 8.34 -27.33
N CYS A 420 71.56 9.65 -27.18
CA CYS A 420 70.49 10.59 -26.80
C CYS A 420 70.08 11.55 -27.93
N GLY A 421 70.84 11.60 -29.03
CA GLY A 421 70.58 12.45 -30.19
C GLY A 421 70.90 13.93 -30.00
N HIS A 422 71.46 14.32 -28.86
CA HIS A 422 71.79 15.71 -28.56
C HIS A 422 73.11 16.13 -29.20
N THR A 423 73.16 17.40 -29.64
CA THR A 423 74.35 18.02 -30.23
C THR A 423 74.95 19.00 -29.22
N PHE A 424 76.25 18.90 -28.96
CA PHE A 424 76.95 19.75 -27.99
C PHE A 424 78.19 20.39 -28.61
N ASP A 425 78.58 21.54 -28.07
CA ASP A 425 79.86 22.17 -28.38
C ASP A 425 81.01 21.26 -27.91
N ALA A 426 81.96 21.01 -28.81
CA ALA A 426 83.02 20.05 -28.56
C ALA A 426 84.02 20.51 -27.48
N GLU A 427 84.24 21.82 -27.38
CA GLU A 427 85.13 22.42 -26.39
C GLU A 427 84.49 22.35 -25.00
N ALA A 428 83.19 22.66 -24.91
CA ALA A 428 82.41 22.52 -23.69
C ALA A 428 82.43 21.09 -23.12
N VAL A 429 82.27 20.09 -23.98
CA VAL A 429 82.35 18.67 -23.55
C VAL A 429 83.77 18.31 -23.11
N LYS A 430 84.80 18.75 -23.85
CA LYS A 430 86.21 18.51 -23.48
C LYS A 430 86.56 19.12 -22.13
N ASP A 431 86.08 20.32 -21.84
CA ASP A 431 86.29 21.00 -20.56
C ASP A 431 85.58 20.28 -19.41
N LEU A 432 84.37 19.76 -19.64
CA LEU A 432 83.63 19.00 -18.62
C LEU A 432 84.30 17.65 -18.31
N MET A 433 84.84 16.97 -19.32
CA MET A 433 85.54 15.69 -19.11
C MET A 433 86.88 15.85 -18.38
N ASN A 434 87.50 17.03 -18.45
CA ASN A 434 88.78 17.32 -17.81
C ASN A 434 88.66 17.98 -16.42
N LYS A 435 87.45 18.34 -15.97
CA LYS A 435 87.23 18.85 -14.61
C LYS A 435 87.20 17.70 -13.61
N PRO A 436 87.97 17.76 -12.50
CA PRO A 436 87.87 16.76 -11.45
C PRO A 436 86.46 16.83 -10.84
N PHE A 437 85.77 15.69 -10.81
CA PHE A 437 84.53 15.51 -10.05
C PHE A 437 84.86 15.66 -8.56
N VAL A 438 84.72 16.88 -8.03
CA VAL A 438 84.68 17.10 -6.59
C VAL A 438 83.27 16.71 -6.15
N LEU A 439 83.09 15.45 -5.78
CA LEU A 439 81.87 15.00 -5.10
C LEU A 439 81.84 15.65 -3.71
N GLY A 440 80.89 16.56 -3.51
CA GLY A 440 80.49 17.08 -2.21
C GLY A 440 79.38 16.24 -1.59
#